data_AF-A0A316A9I4-F1
#
_entry.id   AF-A0A316A9I4-F1
#
_cell.length_a   1.000
_cell.length_b   1.000
_cell.length_c   1.000
_cell.angle_alpha   90.00
_cell.angle_beta   90.00
_cell.angle_gamma   90.00
#
_symmetry.space_group_name_H-M   'P 1'
#
loop_
_entity.id
_entity.type
_entity.pdbx_description
1 polymer ?
#
loop_
_entity_poly.entity_id
_entity_poly.type
_entity_poly.pdbx_seq_one_letter_code
_entity_poly.pdbx_strand_id
1 'polypeptide(L)'
;MTSDDDLRATVRQVIPGVAASDVSAAEVLRGEFHDVVLLPGRAVVKVARGLAAQHLERRTALLDALAGAGLPFAVPRPLSEVHRAGRAAAAVALSWVEGEPAPAGSGGARRVEELQRLLAALASVDVRPDSPVGRHLDVPHAYAGRDRWAELMAQVVAMLPDDVRDDAGARLRAALDLPPAPEGLVHGDLAGHNLRWHADGTLAGVIDWDLASAWDPAVDLGCLVWFGWDAVDAACAGLGGGWPAAADRARVWFATFRLEGPAALLDDGAPEALVAERLERVVTALRRERSAGLARSSGGAVAEGARRSSSSSRTTTASEEATVATTRTATTSDGYELWSQQSGDPAGSAVLLVMGAASSSAVWPPGLVERLGQRHRVIVWDHRDTGRSSSSAGRAPYALTDLAADAVVVLDAFGVPAAHVVGMSMGGLLTQLLMLDRAERLLSATLFCTGPLPGAEVPGGAAPTPAPELLALWAQLGDERDEAAEMDFRLRHWQLLNGGGTPFDEAEFRALEERVVAHGGPLDASSATAHARAGTSGLVRGAELRGVTVPTLVVEAPEDPAYPPPSAALLAAAIGNASTTRRVVVPGMGHALPAAVLPPLLDAVETHLDAVDRAGG
;
A
#
# COMPACT_ATOMS: atom_id res chain seq x y z
N MET A 1 -2.16 -25.59 -12.77
CA MET A 1 -2.32 -25.12 -11.39
C MET A 1 -3.11 -26.15 -10.61
N THR A 2 -2.76 -26.40 -9.35
CA THR A 2 -3.48 -27.32 -8.45
C THR A 2 -4.85 -26.73 -8.13
N SER A 3 -5.95 -27.48 -8.27
CA SER A 3 -7.29 -26.95 -7.99
C SER A 3 -7.47 -26.67 -6.49
N ASP A 4 -8.43 -25.81 -6.12
CA ASP A 4 -8.81 -25.61 -4.71
C ASP A 4 -9.26 -26.91 -4.05
N ASP A 5 -9.95 -27.79 -4.80
CA ASP A 5 -10.39 -29.09 -4.31
C ASP A 5 -9.20 -30.01 -3.99
N ASP A 6 -8.15 -29.99 -4.81
CA ASP A 6 -6.92 -30.75 -4.57
C ASP A 6 -6.17 -30.24 -3.33
N LEU A 7 -6.14 -28.92 -3.12
CA LEU A 7 -5.54 -28.33 -1.91
C LEU A 7 -6.35 -28.70 -0.67
N ARG A 8 -7.69 -28.60 -0.73
CA ARG A 8 -8.57 -28.99 0.38
C ARG A 8 -8.50 -30.50 0.67
N ALA A 9 -8.29 -31.33 -0.35
CA ALA A 9 -8.00 -32.75 -0.17
C ALA A 9 -6.64 -32.97 0.54
N THR A 10 -5.62 -32.21 0.15
CA THR A 10 -4.29 -32.24 0.79
C THR A 10 -4.38 -31.84 2.26
N VAL A 11 -5.16 -30.81 2.61
CA VAL A 11 -5.41 -30.40 4.01
C VAL A 11 -5.95 -31.56 4.86
N ARG A 12 -6.92 -32.33 4.35
CA ARG A 12 -7.50 -33.48 5.06
C ARG A 12 -6.49 -34.62 5.26
N GLN A 13 -5.50 -34.73 4.38
CA GLN A 13 -4.45 -35.75 4.49
C GLN A 13 -3.41 -35.36 5.55
N VAL A 14 -3.01 -34.09 5.58
CA VAL A 14 -1.94 -33.61 6.49
C VAL A 14 -2.45 -33.24 7.88
N ILE A 15 -3.76 -33.00 8.04
CA ILE A 15 -4.40 -32.79 9.36
C ILE A 15 -5.53 -33.83 9.53
N PRO A 16 -5.21 -35.06 9.99
CA PRO A 16 -6.22 -36.08 10.21
C PRO A 16 -7.29 -35.62 11.21
N GLY A 17 -8.57 -35.69 10.81
CA GLY A 17 -9.70 -35.32 11.67
C GLY A 17 -10.12 -33.85 11.63
N VAL A 18 -9.52 -33.03 10.77
CA VAL A 18 -9.99 -31.65 10.53
C VAL A 18 -11.45 -31.62 10.06
N ALA A 19 -12.27 -30.73 10.62
CA ALA A 19 -13.69 -30.68 10.29
C ALA A 19 -13.89 -30.17 8.85
N ALA A 20 -14.86 -30.76 8.14
CA ALA A 20 -15.14 -30.39 6.75
C ALA A 20 -15.54 -28.91 6.62
N SER A 21 -16.21 -28.34 7.62
CA SER A 21 -16.56 -26.92 7.67
C SER A 21 -15.31 -26.02 7.66
N ASP A 22 -14.29 -26.39 8.42
CA ASP A 22 -13.06 -25.60 8.54
C ASP A 22 -12.24 -25.67 7.25
N VAL A 23 -12.21 -26.86 6.63
CA VAL A 23 -11.57 -27.03 5.32
C VAL A 23 -12.30 -26.26 4.24
N SER A 24 -13.63 -26.14 4.29
CA SER A 24 -14.40 -25.35 3.32
C SER A 24 -14.27 -23.84 3.53
N ALA A 25 -14.13 -23.40 4.78
CA ALA A 25 -13.94 -21.99 5.13
C ALA A 25 -12.48 -21.52 5.00
N ALA A 26 -11.54 -22.44 4.77
CA ALA A 26 -10.12 -22.13 4.65
C ALA A 26 -9.84 -21.18 3.48
N GLU A 27 -9.00 -20.19 3.75
CA GLU A 27 -8.47 -19.25 2.77
C GLU A 27 -7.26 -19.88 2.06
N VAL A 28 -7.14 -19.63 0.75
CA VAL A 28 -6.06 -20.17 -0.07
C VAL A 28 -5.25 -19.02 -0.64
N LEU A 29 -4.00 -18.92 -0.23
CA LEU A 29 -3.02 -18.00 -0.79
C LEU A 29 -2.20 -18.73 -1.85
N ARG A 30 -2.19 -18.19 -3.07
CA ARG A 30 -1.46 -18.75 -4.20
C ARG A 30 -0.12 -18.04 -4.35
N GLY A 31 0.97 -18.79 -4.22
CA GLY A 31 2.32 -18.30 -4.43
C GLY A 31 2.99 -18.99 -5.61
N GLU A 32 4.12 -18.44 -6.04
CA GLU A 32 4.93 -19.00 -7.13
C GLU A 32 5.45 -20.40 -6.78
N PHE A 33 6.07 -20.53 -5.61
CA PHE A 33 6.69 -21.77 -5.14
C PHE A 33 5.81 -22.61 -4.20
N HIS A 34 4.85 -21.97 -3.53
CA HIS A 34 3.99 -22.60 -2.53
C HIS A 34 2.56 -22.11 -2.67
N ASP A 35 1.58 -22.99 -2.45
CA ASP A 35 0.25 -22.56 -2.02
C ASP A 35 0.16 -22.71 -0.50
N VAL A 36 -0.50 -21.76 0.14
CA VAL A 36 -0.69 -21.76 1.60
C VAL A 36 -2.19 -21.79 1.88
N VAL A 37 -2.63 -22.79 2.63
CA VAL A 37 -4.03 -22.89 3.07
C VAL A 37 -4.08 -22.50 4.54
N LEU A 38 -4.82 -21.43 4.83
CA LEU A 38 -4.96 -20.87 6.17
C LEU A 38 -6.21 -21.44 6.83
N LEU A 39 -6.03 -22.03 8.02
CA LEU A 39 -7.10 -22.40 8.93
C LEU A 39 -6.97 -21.51 10.18
N PRO A 40 -7.62 -20.32 10.19
CA PRO A 40 -7.42 -19.32 11.23
C PRO A 40 -7.57 -19.88 12.66
N GLY A 41 -6.61 -19.53 13.53
CA GLY A 41 -6.56 -19.98 14.92
C GLY A 41 -6.26 -21.47 15.11
N ARG A 42 -5.92 -22.21 14.04
CA ARG A 42 -5.68 -23.66 14.09
C ARG A 42 -4.37 -24.08 13.46
N ALA A 43 -4.23 -23.88 12.15
CA ALA A 43 -3.11 -24.39 11.40
C ALA A 43 -2.90 -23.64 10.09
N VAL A 44 -1.70 -23.81 9.54
CA VAL A 44 -1.34 -23.37 8.20
C VAL A 44 -0.83 -24.58 7.44
N VAL A 45 -1.41 -24.88 6.27
CA VAL A 45 -0.92 -25.97 5.41
C VAL A 45 -0.12 -25.38 4.26
N LYS A 46 1.18 -25.65 4.24
CA LYS A 46 2.09 -25.20 3.18
C LYS A 46 2.25 -26.32 2.16
N VAL A 47 1.87 -26.06 0.90
CA VAL A 47 1.95 -27.01 -0.22
C VAL A 47 2.99 -26.50 -1.22
N ALA A 48 4.19 -27.08 -1.16
CA ALA A 48 5.33 -26.73 -1.99
C ALA A 48 5.33 -27.47 -3.34
N ARG A 49 5.89 -26.84 -4.39
CA ARG A 49 6.06 -27.45 -5.72
C ARG A 49 7.51 -27.43 -6.19
N GLY A 50 7.87 -28.35 -7.08
CA GLY A 50 9.15 -28.33 -7.78
C GLY A 50 10.34 -28.44 -6.81
N LEU A 51 11.32 -27.55 -6.96
CA LEU A 51 12.49 -27.50 -6.06
C LEU A 51 12.11 -27.18 -4.62
N ALA A 52 11.09 -26.34 -4.38
CA ALA A 52 10.64 -26.01 -3.03
C ALA A 52 10.11 -27.25 -2.28
N ALA A 53 9.50 -28.20 -2.99
CA ALA A 53 9.07 -29.46 -2.40
C ALA A 53 10.24 -30.33 -1.92
N GLN A 54 11.41 -30.23 -2.57
CA GLN A 54 12.62 -30.96 -2.16
C GLN A 54 13.25 -30.37 -0.90
N HIS A 55 13.08 -29.06 -0.66
CA HIS A 55 13.58 -28.38 0.52
C HIS A 55 12.63 -28.43 1.72
N LEU A 56 11.39 -28.88 1.53
CA LEU A 56 10.35 -28.80 2.56
C LEU A 56 10.70 -29.63 3.81
N GLU A 57 11.35 -30.79 3.66
CA GLU A 57 11.82 -31.61 4.79
C GLU A 57 12.87 -30.85 5.63
N ARG A 58 13.89 -30.26 4.97
CA ARG A 58 14.92 -29.45 5.64
C ARG A 58 14.31 -28.24 6.36
N ARG A 59 13.40 -27.52 5.69
CA ARG A 59 12.71 -26.34 6.24
C ARG A 59 11.81 -26.69 7.43
N THR A 60 11.14 -27.84 7.37
CA THR A 60 10.33 -28.36 8.47
C THR A 60 11.20 -28.70 9.68
N ALA A 61 12.36 -29.34 9.47
CA ALA A 61 13.32 -29.61 10.54
C ALA A 61 13.93 -28.32 11.14
N LEU A 62 14.19 -27.30 10.32
CA LEU A 62 14.61 -25.98 10.78
C LEU A 62 13.58 -25.35 11.72
N LEU A 63 12.29 -25.38 11.34
CA LEU A 63 11.20 -24.82 12.15
C LEU A 63 11.11 -25.51 13.53
N ASP A 64 11.24 -26.83 13.57
CA ASP A 64 11.27 -27.59 14.84
C ASP A 64 12.50 -27.19 15.70
N ALA A 65 13.68 -27.07 15.09
CA ALA A 65 14.89 -26.66 15.78
C ALA A 65 14.81 -25.22 16.34
N LEU A 66 14.28 -24.27 15.55
CA LEU A 66 14.07 -22.88 15.97
C LEU A 66 13.03 -22.78 17.08
N ALA A 67 11.95 -23.55 16.99
CA ALA A 67 10.93 -23.59 18.03
C ALA A 67 11.43 -24.17 19.36
N GLY A 68 12.52 -24.95 19.32
CA GLY A 68 13.27 -25.45 20.48
C GLY A 68 14.40 -24.54 20.97
N ALA A 69 14.71 -23.45 20.25
CA ALA A 69 15.85 -22.56 20.55
C ALA A 69 15.58 -21.54 21.68
N GLY A 70 14.37 -21.52 22.25
CA GLY A 70 14.03 -20.64 23.37
C GLY A 70 13.86 -19.16 22.99
N LEU A 71 13.45 -18.88 21.75
CA LEU A 71 13.19 -17.53 21.26
C LEU A 71 12.01 -16.88 22.04
N PRO A 72 12.03 -15.56 22.27
CA PRO A 72 11.02 -14.86 23.08
C PRO A 72 9.70 -14.60 22.33
N PHE A 73 9.53 -15.19 21.15
CA PHE A 73 8.37 -15.07 20.27
C PHE A 73 8.10 -16.43 19.62
N ALA A 74 6.87 -16.63 19.12
CA ALA A 74 6.50 -17.89 18.49
C ALA A 74 7.17 -18.10 17.12
N VAL A 75 7.56 -19.34 16.85
CA VAL A 75 7.96 -19.84 15.53
C VAL A 75 6.95 -20.93 15.14
N PRO A 76 6.48 -20.98 13.88
CA PRO A 76 5.59 -22.05 13.42
C PRO A 76 6.18 -23.44 13.71
N ARG A 77 5.41 -24.32 14.34
CA ARG A 77 5.80 -25.70 14.65
C ARG A 77 5.17 -26.67 13.66
N PRO A 78 5.91 -27.68 13.17
CA PRO A 78 5.31 -28.75 12.40
C PRO A 78 4.24 -29.49 13.23
N LEU A 79 3.04 -29.62 12.67
CA LEU A 79 1.92 -30.41 13.22
C LEU A 79 1.79 -31.77 12.52
N SER A 80 2.47 -31.94 11.38
CA SER A 80 2.49 -33.18 10.61
C SER A 80 3.91 -33.46 10.12
N GLU A 81 4.14 -34.71 9.72
CA GLU A 81 5.28 -35.01 8.84
C GLU A 81 5.08 -34.35 7.47
N VAL A 82 6.13 -34.31 6.66
CA VAL A 82 6.03 -33.85 5.28
C VAL A 82 5.37 -34.94 4.43
N HIS A 83 4.19 -34.64 3.89
CA HIS A 83 3.42 -35.54 3.05
C HIS A 83 3.67 -35.25 1.57
N ARG A 84 3.88 -36.28 0.75
CA ARG A 84 4.00 -36.11 -0.71
C ARG A 84 2.61 -35.95 -1.34
N ALA A 85 2.33 -34.74 -1.82
CA ALA A 85 1.06 -34.36 -2.46
C ALA A 85 1.13 -34.52 -3.99
N GLY A 86 1.46 -35.73 -4.48
CA GLY A 86 1.61 -36.03 -5.91
C GLY A 86 3.08 -36.13 -6.37
N ARG A 87 3.32 -36.15 -7.70
CA ARG A 87 4.64 -36.49 -8.28
C ARG A 87 5.74 -35.44 -8.03
N ALA A 88 5.39 -34.18 -7.78
CA ALA A 88 6.35 -33.08 -7.63
C ALA A 88 5.92 -32.02 -6.59
N ALA A 89 5.09 -32.40 -5.63
CA ALA A 89 4.64 -31.52 -4.57
C ALA A 89 4.70 -32.21 -3.20
N ALA A 90 4.94 -31.41 -2.17
CA ALA A 90 5.03 -31.85 -0.79
C ALA A 90 4.25 -30.86 0.10
N ALA A 91 3.65 -31.36 1.17
CA ALA A 91 2.79 -30.58 2.05
C ALA A 91 3.11 -30.84 3.52
N VAL A 92 3.00 -29.80 4.35
CA VAL A 92 3.16 -29.90 5.80
C VAL A 92 2.15 -29.00 6.49
N ALA A 93 1.57 -29.48 7.59
CA ALA A 93 0.77 -28.66 8.48
C ALA A 93 1.69 -27.99 9.52
N LEU A 94 1.51 -26.70 9.74
CA LEU A 94 2.24 -25.88 10.71
C LEU A 94 1.26 -25.28 11.70
N SER A 95 1.72 -25.01 12.93
CA SER A 95 0.93 -24.35 13.96
C SER A 95 0.59 -22.92 13.55
N TRP A 96 -0.62 -22.49 13.89
CA TRP A 96 -0.99 -21.08 13.76
C TRP A 96 -0.15 -20.20 14.69
N VAL A 97 0.32 -19.06 14.17
CA VAL A 97 0.99 -18.02 14.97
C VAL A 97 0.03 -16.84 15.09
N GLU A 98 -0.37 -16.56 16.32
CA GLU A 98 -1.33 -15.49 16.63
C GLU A 98 -0.77 -14.08 16.36
N GLY A 99 -1.67 -13.11 16.30
CA GLY A 99 -1.34 -11.70 16.05
C GLY A 99 -1.46 -11.31 14.59
N GLU A 100 -1.34 -10.02 14.31
CA GLU A 100 -1.53 -9.41 12.98
C GLU A 100 -0.23 -8.82 12.43
N PRO A 101 -0.05 -8.72 11.10
CA PRO A 101 1.09 -8.01 10.54
C PRO A 101 1.01 -6.52 10.91
N ALA A 102 2.16 -5.87 11.02
CA ALA A 102 2.21 -4.44 11.28
C ALA A 102 2.28 -3.66 9.95
N PRO A 103 1.48 -2.58 9.78
CA PRO A 103 1.67 -1.66 8.68
C PRO A 103 3.10 -1.13 8.69
N ALA A 104 3.66 -0.84 7.52
CA ALA A 104 4.97 -0.22 7.48
C ALA A 104 4.96 1.12 8.23
N GLY A 105 6.14 1.61 8.63
CA GLY A 105 6.31 2.91 9.30
C GLY A 105 5.71 2.96 10.70
N SER A 106 5.18 1.84 11.20
CA SER A 106 4.51 1.75 12.50
C SER A 106 5.48 1.54 13.68
N GLY A 107 6.71 2.05 13.57
CA GLY A 107 7.82 1.91 14.51
C GLY A 107 7.69 2.69 15.82
N GLY A 108 6.56 2.57 16.52
CA GLY A 108 6.37 3.19 17.82
C GLY A 108 7.29 2.60 18.90
N ALA A 109 7.47 3.33 20.01
CA ALA A 109 8.43 2.99 21.08
C ALA A 109 8.32 1.52 21.56
N ARG A 110 7.10 1.01 21.74
CA ARG A 110 6.88 -0.39 22.16
C ARG A 110 7.41 -1.39 21.14
N ARG A 111 7.21 -1.15 19.83
CA ARG A 111 7.73 -2.03 18.78
C ARG A 111 9.24 -1.95 18.70
N VAL A 112 9.85 -0.78 18.89
CA VAL A 112 11.31 -0.64 18.96
C VAL A 112 11.90 -1.54 20.05
N GLU A 113 11.29 -1.60 21.24
CA GLU A 113 11.71 -2.52 22.33
C GLU A 113 11.59 -4.00 21.95
N GLU A 114 10.55 -4.37 21.18
CA GLU A 114 10.37 -5.74 20.70
C GLU A 114 11.35 -6.08 19.58
N LEU A 115 11.65 -5.15 18.68
CA LEU A 115 12.67 -5.31 17.64
C LEU A 115 14.05 -5.48 18.26
N GLN A 116 14.37 -4.74 19.32
CA GLN A 116 15.59 -4.96 20.12
C GLN A 116 15.67 -6.38 20.66
N ARG A 117 14.58 -6.87 21.28
CA ARG A 117 14.51 -8.23 21.81
C ARG A 117 14.61 -9.29 20.72
N LEU A 118 13.97 -9.07 19.58
CA LEU A 118 14.07 -9.93 18.40
C LEU A 118 15.52 -10.05 17.95
N LEU A 119 16.19 -8.92 17.67
CA LEU A 119 17.58 -8.90 17.18
C LEU A 119 18.55 -9.55 18.17
N ALA A 120 18.41 -9.28 19.46
CA ALA A 120 19.22 -9.93 20.50
C ALA A 120 18.98 -11.44 20.54
N ALA A 121 17.74 -11.89 20.39
CA ALA A 121 17.40 -13.30 20.38
C ALA A 121 18.00 -14.02 19.16
N LEU A 122 17.87 -13.44 17.96
CA LEU A 122 18.47 -14.00 16.73
C LEU A 122 19.99 -14.11 16.86
N ALA A 123 20.65 -13.06 17.36
CA ALA A 123 22.09 -13.06 17.56
C ALA A 123 22.58 -14.06 18.62
N SER A 124 21.69 -14.55 19.49
CA SER A 124 22.03 -15.56 20.50
C SER A 124 21.94 -17.00 20.01
N VAL A 125 21.34 -17.25 18.84
CA VAL A 125 21.18 -18.59 18.30
C VAL A 125 22.51 -19.10 17.76
N ASP A 126 22.88 -20.33 18.17
CA ASP A 126 24.07 -21.00 17.65
C ASP A 126 23.85 -21.45 16.20
N VAL A 127 24.50 -20.77 15.26
CA VAL A 127 24.38 -21.04 13.82
C VAL A 127 25.49 -21.92 13.25
N ARG A 128 26.37 -22.48 14.09
CA ARG A 128 27.44 -23.37 13.62
C ARG A 128 26.84 -24.57 12.86
N PRO A 129 27.46 -25.05 11.77
CA PRO A 129 26.89 -26.11 10.92
C PRO A 129 26.54 -27.42 11.64
N ASP A 130 27.16 -27.71 12.80
CA ASP A 130 26.90 -28.89 13.63
C ASP A 130 25.83 -28.66 14.73
N SER A 131 25.41 -27.42 14.94
CA SER A 131 24.37 -27.06 15.91
C SER A 131 22.99 -27.60 15.48
N PRO A 132 22.01 -27.67 16.41
CA PRO A 132 20.65 -28.07 16.07
C PRO A 132 19.98 -27.20 15.01
N VAL A 133 20.24 -25.88 15.01
CA VAL A 133 19.69 -24.94 14.03
C VAL A 133 20.56 -24.89 12.77
N GLY A 134 21.88 -24.71 12.94
CA GLY A 134 22.82 -24.43 11.85
C GLY A 134 22.86 -25.51 10.76
N ARG A 135 22.68 -26.78 11.12
CA ARG A 135 22.64 -27.90 10.16
C ARG A 135 21.48 -27.82 9.15
N HIS A 136 20.47 -27.01 9.42
CA HIS A 136 19.26 -26.88 8.60
C HIS A 136 19.14 -25.52 7.89
N LEU A 137 20.04 -24.57 8.21
CA LEU A 137 20.09 -23.26 7.57
C LEU A 137 20.44 -23.39 6.09
N ASP A 138 19.89 -22.50 5.26
CA ASP A 138 20.31 -22.36 3.87
C ASP A 138 21.59 -21.51 3.79
N VAL A 139 22.14 -21.40 2.59
CA VAL A 139 23.28 -20.51 2.34
C VAL A 139 22.79 -19.08 2.09
N PRO A 140 23.64 -18.07 2.34
CA PRO A 140 23.36 -16.69 1.94
C PRO A 140 22.93 -16.58 0.47
N HIS A 141 22.00 -15.67 0.18
CA HIS A 141 21.46 -15.45 -1.18
C HIS A 141 20.88 -16.69 -1.86
N ALA A 142 20.32 -17.64 -1.11
CA ALA A 142 19.74 -18.87 -1.66
C ALA A 142 18.68 -18.65 -2.77
N TYR A 143 17.99 -17.51 -2.76
CA TYR A 143 16.99 -17.11 -3.76
C TYR A 143 17.57 -16.29 -4.92
N ALA A 144 18.81 -15.81 -4.81
CA ALA A 144 19.46 -14.91 -5.75
C ALA A 144 20.84 -15.43 -6.16
N GLY A 145 20.92 -16.72 -6.46
CA GLY A 145 22.12 -17.33 -7.06
C GLY A 145 23.21 -17.79 -6.12
N ARG A 146 23.01 -17.81 -4.79
CA ARG A 146 23.95 -18.42 -3.84
C ARG A 146 25.37 -17.87 -3.99
N ASP A 147 26.34 -18.72 -4.36
CA ASP A 147 27.73 -18.39 -4.62
C ASP A 147 27.94 -17.55 -5.88
N ARG A 148 26.97 -17.55 -6.80
CA ARG A 148 26.94 -16.74 -8.02
C ARG A 148 26.31 -15.37 -7.83
N TRP A 149 25.87 -15.01 -6.62
CA TRP A 149 25.21 -13.73 -6.36
C TRP A 149 25.99 -12.54 -6.92
N ALA A 150 27.30 -12.45 -6.65
CA ALA A 150 28.13 -11.35 -7.14
C ALA A 150 28.21 -11.30 -8.68
N GLU A 151 28.28 -12.46 -9.33
CA GLU A 151 28.30 -12.59 -10.79
C GLU A 151 26.97 -12.11 -11.38
N LEU A 152 25.85 -12.60 -10.86
CA LEU A 152 24.51 -12.25 -11.36
C LEU A 152 24.19 -10.78 -11.12
N MET A 153 24.54 -10.24 -9.95
CA MET A 153 24.37 -8.82 -9.65
C MET A 153 25.19 -7.94 -10.59
N ALA A 154 26.41 -8.36 -10.95
CA ALA A 154 27.21 -7.65 -11.95
C ALA A 154 26.57 -7.70 -13.35
N GLN A 155 25.95 -8.83 -13.72
CA GLN A 155 25.17 -8.93 -14.97
C GLN A 155 23.97 -7.98 -14.95
N VAL A 156 23.20 -7.95 -13.85
CA VAL A 156 22.08 -7.03 -13.65
C VAL A 156 22.55 -5.58 -13.83
N VAL A 157 23.63 -5.18 -13.15
CA VAL A 157 24.18 -3.83 -13.26
C VAL A 157 24.57 -3.51 -14.71
N ALA A 158 25.22 -4.45 -15.42
CA ALA A 158 25.62 -4.25 -16.82
C ALA A 158 24.42 -4.05 -17.76
N MET A 159 23.27 -4.66 -17.46
CA MET A 159 22.03 -4.49 -18.24
C MET A 159 21.31 -3.16 -17.98
N LEU A 160 21.68 -2.41 -16.94
CA LEU A 160 21.05 -1.12 -16.62
C LEU A 160 21.50 0.00 -17.58
N PRO A 161 20.65 1.01 -17.85
CA PRO A 161 21.01 2.21 -18.60
C PRO A 161 22.13 3.02 -17.93
N ASP A 162 22.93 3.70 -18.75
CA ASP A 162 24.14 4.42 -18.31
C ASP A 162 23.86 5.42 -17.16
N ASP A 163 22.70 6.08 -17.15
CA ASP A 163 22.37 7.13 -16.19
C ASP A 163 22.12 6.63 -14.76
N VAL A 164 21.90 5.31 -14.58
CA VAL A 164 21.75 4.66 -13.26
C VAL A 164 22.76 3.54 -13.02
N ARG A 165 23.46 3.07 -14.07
CA ARG A 165 24.43 1.98 -13.98
C ARG A 165 25.54 2.26 -12.97
N ASP A 166 26.09 3.47 -12.98
CA ASP A 166 27.20 3.84 -12.08
C ASP A 166 26.78 3.81 -10.60
N ASP A 167 25.55 4.27 -10.29
CA ASP A 167 24.99 4.23 -8.94
C ASP A 167 24.76 2.78 -8.48
N ALA A 168 24.12 1.96 -9.32
CA ALA A 168 23.92 0.54 -9.03
C ALA A 168 25.24 -0.22 -8.84
N GLY A 169 26.23 0.07 -9.69
CA GLY A 169 27.58 -0.49 -9.58
C GLY A 169 28.35 0.01 -8.35
N ALA A 170 28.08 1.22 -7.87
CA ALA A 170 28.64 1.70 -6.60
C ALA A 170 28.03 0.97 -5.39
N ARG A 171 26.71 0.71 -5.40
CA ARG A 171 26.02 -0.05 -4.34
C ARG A 171 26.54 -1.48 -4.26
N LEU A 172 26.66 -2.16 -5.41
CA LEU A 172 27.21 -3.52 -5.47
C LEU A 172 28.65 -3.56 -4.95
N ARG A 173 29.52 -2.63 -5.39
CA ARG A 173 30.89 -2.55 -4.88
C ARG A 173 30.94 -2.29 -3.37
N ALA A 174 30.12 -1.37 -2.86
CA ALA A 174 30.05 -1.09 -1.43
C ALA A 174 29.69 -2.34 -0.62
N ALA A 175 28.75 -3.17 -1.11
CA ALA A 175 28.40 -4.44 -0.47
C ALA A 175 29.52 -5.48 -0.54
N LEU A 176 30.20 -5.60 -1.68
CA LEU A 176 31.34 -6.51 -1.85
C LEU A 176 32.57 -6.10 -1.02
N ASP A 177 32.74 -4.80 -0.77
CA ASP A 177 33.84 -4.22 0.00
C ASP A 177 33.57 -4.25 1.52
N LEU A 178 32.38 -4.66 1.95
CA LEU A 178 32.08 -4.79 3.38
C LEU A 178 33.04 -5.79 4.04
N PRO A 179 33.67 -5.45 5.19
CA PRO A 179 34.48 -6.42 5.91
C PRO A 179 33.61 -7.59 6.39
N PRO A 180 34.17 -8.81 6.56
CA PRO A 180 33.43 -9.92 7.13
C PRO A 180 32.85 -9.56 8.51
N ALA A 181 31.57 -9.88 8.71
CA ALA A 181 30.91 -9.77 10.01
C ALA A 181 30.81 -11.16 10.66
N PRO A 182 30.76 -11.26 12.00
CA PRO A 182 30.40 -12.51 12.67
C PRO A 182 29.04 -13.00 12.19
N GLU A 183 28.95 -14.29 11.84
CA GLU A 183 27.70 -14.90 11.42
C GLU A 183 26.71 -14.95 12.58
N GLY A 184 25.47 -14.56 12.31
CA GLY A 184 24.32 -14.77 13.17
C GLY A 184 23.17 -15.41 12.40
N LEU A 185 22.10 -15.75 13.12
CA LEU A 185 20.88 -16.22 12.47
C LEU A 185 20.23 -15.04 11.76
N VAL A 186 20.16 -15.13 10.44
CA VAL A 186 19.46 -14.18 9.57
C VAL A 186 18.18 -14.84 9.09
N HIS A 187 17.05 -14.18 9.26
CA HIS A 187 15.77 -14.61 8.67
C HIS A 187 15.74 -14.33 7.17
N GLY A 188 16.22 -13.17 6.74
CA GLY A 188 16.35 -12.76 5.33
C GLY A 188 15.11 -12.11 4.72
N ASP A 189 14.02 -11.95 5.49
CA ASP A 189 12.79 -11.25 5.08
C ASP A 189 11.97 -10.81 6.31
N LEU A 190 12.56 -10.02 7.22
CA LEU A 190 11.85 -9.44 8.37
C LEU A 190 11.00 -8.22 8.01
N ALA A 191 10.35 -8.22 6.85
CA ALA A 191 9.33 -7.23 6.54
C ALA A 191 8.05 -7.51 7.34
N GLY A 192 7.19 -6.50 7.54
CA GLY A 192 6.10 -6.58 8.51
C GLY A 192 5.03 -7.63 8.22
N HIS A 193 4.98 -8.23 7.03
CA HIS A 193 4.12 -9.39 6.75
C HIS A 193 4.58 -10.67 7.46
N ASN A 194 5.87 -10.78 7.80
CA ASN A 194 6.45 -11.94 8.49
C ASN A 194 6.56 -11.77 10.01
N LEU A 195 6.31 -10.57 10.55
CA LEU A 195 6.22 -10.34 11.99
C LEU A 195 4.75 -10.25 12.42
N ARG A 196 4.35 -11.08 13.37
CA ARG A 196 3.01 -11.08 13.94
C ARG A 196 3.00 -10.35 15.28
N TRP A 197 2.06 -9.44 15.45
CA TRP A 197 1.97 -8.55 16.60
C TRP A 197 0.65 -8.72 17.33
N HIS A 198 0.70 -8.71 18.65
CA HIS A 198 -0.51 -8.54 19.47
C HIS A 198 -0.99 -7.08 19.42
N ALA A 199 -2.25 -6.86 19.78
CA ALA A 199 -2.86 -5.53 19.77
C ALA A 199 -2.16 -4.51 20.70
N ASP A 200 -1.46 -4.99 21.73
CA ASP A 200 -0.68 -4.18 22.66
C ASP A 200 0.72 -3.80 22.12
N GLY A 201 1.05 -4.23 20.90
CA GLY A 201 2.34 -3.96 20.26
C GLY A 201 3.47 -4.91 20.67
N THR A 202 3.19 -5.99 21.41
CA THR A 202 4.17 -7.07 21.66
C THR A 202 4.34 -7.97 20.44
N LEU A 203 5.55 -8.49 20.23
CA LEU A 203 5.83 -9.42 19.14
C LEU A 203 5.31 -10.82 19.51
N ALA A 204 4.28 -11.27 18.79
CA ALA A 204 3.66 -12.58 19.00
C ALA A 204 4.51 -13.70 18.38
N GLY A 205 5.04 -13.47 17.18
CA GLY A 205 5.81 -14.48 16.46
C GLY A 205 6.41 -14.01 15.14
N VAL A 206 7.26 -14.85 14.57
CA VAL A 206 7.92 -14.64 13.28
C VAL A 206 7.66 -15.86 12.40
N ILE A 207 7.18 -15.62 11.17
CA ILE A 207 6.78 -16.66 10.22
C ILE A 207 7.62 -16.62 8.95
N ASP A 208 7.57 -17.70 8.16
CA ASP A 208 8.26 -17.87 6.88
C ASP A 208 9.80 -17.83 6.91
N TRP A 209 10.38 -18.77 7.67
CA TRP A 209 11.82 -18.97 7.83
C TRP A 209 12.51 -19.65 6.64
N ASP A 210 11.93 -19.59 5.44
CA ASP A 210 12.40 -20.34 4.27
C ASP A 210 13.77 -19.88 3.75
N LEU A 211 14.13 -18.63 4.04
CA LEU A 211 15.39 -17.97 3.65
C LEU A 211 16.42 -17.93 4.77
N ALA A 212 16.14 -18.57 5.91
CA ALA A 212 16.99 -18.46 7.08
C ALA A 212 18.40 -19.02 6.81
N SER A 213 19.42 -18.25 7.15
CA SER A 213 20.82 -18.56 6.87
C SER A 213 21.74 -18.13 8.02
N ALA A 214 22.95 -18.70 8.07
CA ALA A 214 24.03 -18.20 8.90
C ALA A 214 24.75 -17.10 8.12
N TRP A 215 24.54 -15.84 8.47
CA TRP A 215 25.03 -14.73 7.67
C TRP A 215 25.18 -13.41 8.46
N ASP A 216 25.38 -12.29 7.77
CA ASP A 216 25.51 -10.97 8.37
C ASP A 216 24.17 -10.48 8.97
N PRO A 217 24.06 -10.29 10.29
CA PRO A 217 22.84 -9.82 10.94
C PRO A 217 22.33 -8.46 10.43
N ALA A 218 23.19 -7.67 9.77
CA ALA A 218 22.80 -6.40 9.16
C ALA A 218 21.78 -6.56 8.03
N VAL A 219 21.65 -7.75 7.44
CA VAL A 219 20.65 -8.05 6.41
C VAL A 219 19.24 -7.95 6.99
N ASP A 220 19.01 -8.55 8.15
CA ASP A 220 17.73 -8.49 8.87
C ASP A 220 17.39 -7.06 9.29
N LEU A 221 18.39 -6.26 9.69
CA LEU A 221 18.20 -4.82 9.93
C LEU A 221 17.74 -4.08 8.66
N GLY A 222 18.28 -4.45 7.49
CA GLY A 222 17.86 -3.93 6.20
C GLY A 222 16.39 -4.27 5.88
N CYS A 223 15.91 -5.46 6.25
CA CYS A 223 14.50 -5.84 6.12
C CYS A 223 13.60 -5.04 7.09
N LEU A 224 14.08 -4.80 8.30
CA LEU A 224 13.36 -4.06 9.34
C LEU A 224 13.16 -2.57 9.03
N VAL A 225 13.75 -2.05 7.94
CA VAL A 225 13.41 -0.71 7.42
C VAL A 225 11.92 -0.55 7.13
N TRP A 226 11.17 -1.66 7.01
CA TRP A 226 9.71 -1.66 7.05
C TRP A 226 9.14 -0.80 8.18
N PHE A 227 9.80 -0.72 9.34
CA PHE A 227 9.39 0.12 10.47
C PHE A 227 10.01 1.53 10.46
N GLY A 228 10.84 1.86 9.47
CA GLY A 228 11.58 3.10 9.32
C GLY A 228 13.01 3.04 9.85
N TRP A 229 13.93 3.77 9.21
CA TRP A 229 15.33 3.84 9.65
C TRP A 229 15.48 4.37 11.08
N ASP A 230 14.63 5.31 11.51
CA ASP A 230 14.65 5.83 12.88
C ASP A 230 14.37 4.71 13.91
N ALA A 231 13.45 3.79 13.60
CA ALA A 231 13.15 2.65 14.46
C ALA A 231 14.31 1.64 14.50
N VAL A 232 14.95 1.39 13.35
CA VAL A 232 16.14 0.52 13.24
C VAL A 232 17.31 1.10 14.02
N ASP A 233 17.58 2.40 13.88
CA ASP A 233 18.65 3.09 14.59
C ASP A 233 18.38 3.13 16.10
N ALA A 234 17.14 3.41 16.51
CA ALA A 234 16.75 3.37 17.92
C ALA A 234 16.86 1.96 18.51
N ALA A 235 16.51 0.92 17.74
CA ALA A 235 16.68 -0.46 18.16
C ALA A 235 18.18 -0.77 18.38
N CYS A 236 19.02 -0.48 17.40
CA CYS A 236 20.46 -0.72 17.48
C CYS A 236 21.12 0.07 18.62
N ALA A 237 20.72 1.32 18.84
CA ALA A 237 21.24 2.15 19.91
C ALA A 237 20.95 1.57 21.31
N GLY A 238 19.76 0.98 21.52
CA GLY A 238 19.41 0.35 22.80
C GLY A 238 20.13 -0.96 23.08
N LEU A 239 20.58 -1.69 22.04
CA LEU A 239 21.43 -2.87 22.20
C LEU A 239 22.91 -2.50 22.46
N GLY A 240 23.36 -1.37 21.93
CA GLY A 240 24.74 -0.89 22.05
C GLY A 240 25.76 -1.80 21.34
N GLY A 241 27.04 -1.69 21.74
CA GLY A 241 28.10 -2.54 21.19
C GLY A 241 28.30 -2.36 19.68
N GLY A 242 28.40 -3.48 18.94
CA GLY A 242 28.57 -3.48 17.48
C GLY A 242 27.30 -3.19 16.67
N TRP A 243 26.13 -3.08 17.30
CA TRP A 243 24.85 -2.90 16.60
C TRP A 243 24.69 -1.56 15.87
N PRO A 244 25.17 -0.41 16.38
CA PRO A 244 25.18 0.83 15.61
C PRO A 244 25.98 0.70 14.30
N ALA A 245 27.12 0.02 14.32
CA ALA A 245 27.89 -0.25 13.10
C ALA A 245 27.16 -1.25 12.17
N ALA A 246 26.40 -2.20 12.74
CA ALA A 246 25.53 -3.08 11.95
C ALA A 246 24.41 -2.31 11.24
N ALA A 247 23.87 -1.23 11.82
CA ALA A 247 22.89 -0.37 11.17
C ALA A 247 23.46 0.38 9.95
N ASP A 248 24.73 0.79 10.01
CA ASP A 248 25.42 1.37 8.84
C ASP A 248 25.63 0.32 7.75
N ARG A 249 26.08 -0.88 8.12
CA ARG A 249 26.18 -2.02 7.19
C ARG A 249 24.83 -2.38 6.58
N ALA A 250 23.76 -2.29 7.35
CA ALA A 250 22.40 -2.60 6.91
C ALA A 250 21.96 -1.70 5.76
N ARG A 251 22.37 -0.43 5.76
CA ARG A 251 22.10 0.49 4.64
C ARG A 251 22.81 0.08 3.36
N VAL A 252 23.99 -0.51 3.47
CA VAL A 252 24.75 -1.04 2.33
C VAL A 252 24.06 -2.28 1.76
N TRP A 253 23.66 -3.24 2.61
CA TRP A 253 22.88 -4.42 2.17
C TRP A 253 21.52 -4.03 1.61
N PHE A 254 20.78 -3.15 2.29
CA PHE A 254 19.48 -2.69 1.81
C PHE A 254 19.56 -2.06 0.42
N ALA A 255 20.67 -1.38 0.10
CA ALA A 255 20.88 -0.79 -1.22
C ALA A 255 21.01 -1.84 -2.34
N THR A 256 21.31 -3.12 -2.03
CA THR A 256 21.38 -4.20 -3.02
C THR A 256 20.05 -4.91 -3.24
N PHE A 257 19.16 -4.98 -2.24
CA PHE A 257 17.93 -5.79 -2.28
C PHE A 257 17.10 -5.58 -3.55
N ARG A 258 17.00 -4.34 -4.02
CA ARG A 258 16.24 -4.01 -5.23
C ARG A 258 16.83 -4.64 -6.51
N LEU A 259 18.14 -4.81 -6.56
CA LEU A 259 18.87 -5.41 -7.68
C LEU A 259 18.78 -6.95 -7.67
N GLU A 260 18.44 -7.56 -6.53
CA GLU A 260 18.45 -9.01 -6.35
C GLU A 260 17.25 -9.71 -7.03
N GLY A 261 16.14 -9.00 -7.22
CA GLY A 261 14.99 -9.52 -7.97
C GLY A 261 15.32 -9.93 -9.42
N PRO A 262 15.90 -9.04 -10.24
CA PRO A 262 16.40 -9.44 -11.57
C PRO A 262 17.49 -10.52 -11.50
N ALA A 263 18.36 -10.52 -10.47
CA ALA A 263 19.40 -11.53 -10.31
C ALA A 263 18.81 -12.93 -10.08
N ALA A 264 17.76 -13.04 -9.27
CA ALA A 264 17.01 -14.27 -9.06
C ALA A 264 16.40 -14.80 -10.38
N LEU A 265 15.79 -13.90 -11.17
CA LEU A 265 15.22 -14.28 -12.47
C LEU A 265 16.29 -14.79 -13.46
N LEU A 266 17.48 -14.19 -13.45
CA LEU A 266 18.61 -14.66 -14.25
C LEU A 266 19.10 -16.04 -13.79
N ASP A 267 19.16 -16.28 -12.48
CA ASP A 267 19.56 -17.58 -11.92
C ASP A 267 18.57 -18.69 -12.31
N ASP A 268 17.27 -18.37 -12.27
CA ASP A 268 16.19 -19.29 -12.65
C ASP A 268 16.06 -19.51 -14.17
N GLY A 269 16.85 -18.78 -14.98
CA GLY A 269 16.77 -18.85 -16.44
C GLY A 269 15.44 -18.34 -16.99
N ALA A 270 14.86 -17.33 -16.34
CA ALA A 270 13.58 -16.74 -16.72
C ALA A 270 13.61 -16.12 -18.14
N PRO A 271 12.45 -16.00 -18.81
CA PRO A 271 12.38 -15.37 -20.14
C PRO A 271 12.92 -13.93 -20.13
N GLU A 272 13.62 -13.54 -21.21
CA GLU A 272 14.23 -12.20 -21.34
C GLU A 272 13.23 -11.06 -21.11
N ALA A 273 11.98 -11.22 -21.55
CA ALA A 273 10.91 -10.23 -21.35
C ALA A 273 10.62 -9.99 -19.86
N LEU A 274 10.61 -11.04 -19.03
CA LEU A 274 10.36 -10.94 -17.59
C LEU A 274 11.54 -10.28 -16.85
N VAL A 275 12.77 -10.58 -17.31
CA VAL A 275 13.99 -9.93 -16.82
C VAL A 275 13.97 -8.44 -17.18
N ALA A 276 13.64 -8.08 -18.41
CA ALA A 276 13.54 -6.70 -18.88
C ALA A 276 12.51 -5.89 -18.08
N GLU A 277 11.30 -6.44 -17.89
CA GLU A 277 10.25 -5.82 -17.07
C GLU A 277 10.72 -5.55 -15.63
N ARG A 278 11.46 -6.50 -15.03
CA ARG A 278 12.02 -6.32 -13.69
C ARG A 278 13.13 -5.27 -13.66
N LEU A 279 13.97 -5.18 -14.69
CA LEU A 279 15.02 -4.16 -14.81
C LEU A 279 14.43 -2.76 -14.95
N GLU A 280 13.35 -2.56 -15.72
CA GLU A 280 12.69 -1.25 -15.84
C GLU A 280 12.19 -0.70 -14.49
N ARG A 281 11.67 -1.58 -13.62
CA ARG A 281 11.31 -1.23 -12.24
C ARG A 281 12.52 -0.77 -11.42
N VAL A 282 13.66 -1.46 -11.56
CA VAL A 282 14.92 -1.08 -10.90
C VAL A 282 15.37 0.30 -11.39
N VAL A 283 15.41 0.53 -12.70
CA VAL A 283 15.81 1.81 -13.30
C VAL A 283 14.95 2.97 -12.78
N THR A 284 13.63 2.79 -12.82
CA THR A 284 12.68 3.81 -12.36
C THR A 284 12.93 4.18 -10.90
N ALA A 285 13.15 3.20 -10.04
CA ALA A 285 13.42 3.44 -8.63
C ALA A 285 14.77 4.14 -8.39
N LEU A 286 15.85 3.71 -9.05
CA LEU A 286 17.17 4.33 -8.90
C LEU A 286 17.16 5.80 -9.35
N ARG A 287 16.46 6.13 -10.45
CA ARG A 287 16.28 7.52 -10.90
C ARG A 287 15.55 8.37 -9.86
N ARG A 288 14.51 7.83 -9.23
CA ARG A 288 13.76 8.51 -8.16
C ARG A 288 14.62 8.75 -6.92
N GLU A 289 15.36 7.74 -6.46
CA GLU A 289 16.26 7.85 -5.30
C GLU A 289 17.36 8.91 -5.53
N ARG A 290 17.97 8.91 -6.73
CA ARG A 290 18.96 9.92 -7.14
C ARG A 290 18.36 11.34 -7.12
N SER A 291 17.13 11.48 -7.58
CA SER A 291 16.42 12.78 -7.61
C SER A 291 16.09 13.28 -6.19
N ALA A 292 15.65 12.38 -5.30
CA ALA A 292 15.39 12.68 -3.89
C ALA A 292 16.69 13.00 -3.10
N GLY A 293 17.82 12.38 -3.46
CA GLY A 293 19.14 12.69 -2.90
C GLY A 293 19.65 14.08 -3.31
N LEU A 294 19.47 14.45 -4.58
CA LEU A 294 19.82 15.79 -5.11
C LEU A 294 18.95 16.90 -4.52
N ALA A 295 17.67 16.64 -4.25
CA ALA A 295 16.78 17.58 -3.58
C ALA A 295 17.20 17.81 -2.10
N ARG A 296 17.67 16.76 -1.41
CA ARG A 296 18.16 16.87 -0.03
C ARG A 296 19.52 17.57 0.08
N SER A 297 20.42 17.38 -0.90
CA SER A 297 21.72 18.07 -0.91
C SER A 297 21.65 19.54 -1.32
N SER A 298 20.66 19.92 -2.15
CA SER A 298 20.40 21.32 -2.52
C SER A 298 19.67 22.13 -1.44
N GLY A 299 18.91 21.48 -0.55
CA GLY A 299 18.26 22.12 0.60
C GLY A 299 19.17 22.38 1.81
N GLY A 300 20.37 21.78 1.86
CA GLY A 300 21.31 21.89 3.00
C GLY A 300 22.37 22.99 2.87
N ALA A 301 22.43 23.73 1.75
CA ALA A 301 23.54 24.63 1.43
C ALA A 301 23.30 26.13 1.74
N VAL A 302 22.29 26.49 2.53
CA VAL A 302 22.02 27.91 2.87
C VAL A 302 21.91 28.11 4.38
N ALA A 303 23.02 27.92 5.10
CA ALA A 303 23.12 28.33 6.49
C ALA A 303 24.57 28.61 6.92
N GLU A 304 25.29 29.46 6.18
CA GLU A 304 26.48 30.11 6.76
C GLU A 304 26.79 31.40 5.98
N GLY A 305 26.68 32.55 6.65
CA GLY A 305 27.34 33.78 6.21
C GLY A 305 26.45 35.02 6.00
N ALA A 306 26.82 36.07 6.74
CA ALA A 306 26.59 37.49 6.47
C ALA A 306 25.32 38.15 7.02
N ARG A 307 25.45 38.52 8.31
CA ARG A 307 24.90 39.76 8.85
C ARG A 307 25.34 40.94 7.98
N ARG A 308 24.39 41.75 7.48
CA ARG A 308 24.49 43.22 7.46
C ARG A 308 23.13 43.86 7.20
N SER A 309 22.86 44.85 8.04
CA SER A 309 21.72 45.76 8.04
C SER A 309 21.53 46.53 6.75
N SER A 310 20.29 46.73 6.32
CA SER A 310 19.76 48.08 6.10
C SER A 310 18.24 48.07 6.00
N SER A 311 17.65 49.01 6.72
CA SER A 311 16.23 49.36 6.71
C SER A 311 15.87 50.16 5.46
N SER A 312 14.74 49.85 4.82
CA SER A 312 13.89 50.89 4.23
C SER A 312 12.45 50.41 4.03
N SER A 313 11.55 51.05 4.77
CA SER A 313 10.28 51.62 4.32
C SER A 313 9.28 50.73 3.58
N ARG A 314 8.27 50.35 4.37
CA ARG A 314 6.95 49.84 3.97
C ARG A 314 6.22 50.87 3.09
N THR A 315 5.70 50.45 1.92
CA THR A 315 4.51 51.06 1.32
C THR A 315 3.68 49.95 0.71
N THR A 316 2.41 49.95 1.10
CA THR A 316 1.33 49.01 0.79
C THR A 316 1.00 48.93 -0.70
N THR A 317 1.00 47.72 -1.24
CA THR A 317 0.04 47.24 -2.25
C THR A 317 -0.36 45.82 -1.85
N ALA A 318 -1.43 45.72 -1.07
CA ALA A 318 -2.13 44.48 -0.80
C ALA A 318 -3.11 44.25 -1.97
N SER A 319 -2.65 43.54 -2.99
CA SER A 319 -3.47 42.89 -4.02
C SER A 319 -2.52 42.18 -4.98
N GLU A 320 -2.78 40.89 -5.23
CA GLU A 320 -2.11 40.01 -6.21
C GLU A 320 -0.80 39.32 -5.79
N GLU A 321 -0.80 38.61 -4.67
CA GLU A 321 -0.07 37.32 -4.63
C GLU A 321 -1.08 36.24 -4.97
N ALA A 322 -1.08 35.78 -6.22
CA ALA A 322 -1.69 34.50 -6.55
C ALA A 322 -0.99 33.45 -5.68
N THR A 323 -1.72 32.85 -4.73
CA THR A 323 -1.21 31.78 -3.87
C THR A 323 -0.72 30.65 -4.76
N VAL A 324 0.60 30.56 -4.93
CA VAL A 324 1.25 29.55 -5.77
C VAL A 324 0.90 28.17 -5.23
N ALA A 325 0.31 27.32 -6.08
CA ALA A 325 -0.02 25.96 -5.72
C ALA A 325 1.24 25.23 -5.23
N THR A 326 1.17 24.59 -4.07
CA THR A 326 2.32 23.91 -3.45
C THR A 326 2.17 22.41 -3.64
N THR A 327 3.11 21.82 -4.37
CA THR A 327 3.16 20.37 -4.61
C THR A 327 4.03 19.68 -3.56
N ARG A 328 3.61 18.52 -3.08
CA ARG A 328 4.42 17.63 -2.23
C ARG A 328 4.35 16.20 -2.75
N THR A 329 5.43 15.47 -2.52
CA THR A 329 5.45 14.02 -2.65
C THR A 329 5.70 13.44 -1.27
N ALA A 330 4.86 12.50 -0.87
CA ALA A 330 4.96 11.84 0.43
C ALA A 330 5.12 10.34 0.23
N THR A 331 6.08 9.75 0.92
CA THR A 331 6.33 8.31 0.86
C THR A 331 5.41 7.61 1.87
N THR A 332 4.53 6.75 1.39
CA THR A 332 3.81 5.79 2.24
C THR A 332 4.82 4.86 2.87
N SER A 333 4.41 4.25 3.95
CA SER A 333 5.34 3.43 4.69
C SER A 333 5.76 2.15 3.93
N ASP A 334 4.89 1.60 3.09
CA ASP A 334 5.18 0.49 2.17
C ASP A 334 5.82 0.95 0.85
N GLY A 335 6.35 2.18 0.84
CA GLY A 335 7.24 2.69 -0.20
C GLY A 335 6.54 3.06 -1.50
N TYR A 336 5.26 3.44 -1.45
CA TYR A 336 4.60 4.17 -2.53
C TYR A 336 4.89 5.66 -2.36
N GLU A 337 5.01 6.37 -3.48
CA GLU A 337 5.18 7.82 -3.48
C GLU A 337 3.85 8.41 -3.89
N LEU A 338 3.31 9.30 -3.07
CA LEU A 338 2.01 9.94 -3.29
C LEU A 338 2.23 11.38 -3.72
N TRP A 339 1.82 11.69 -4.94
CA TRP A 339 1.78 13.06 -5.41
C TRP A 339 0.55 13.77 -4.83
N SER A 340 0.76 15.00 -4.36
CA SER A 340 -0.31 15.83 -3.82
C SER A 340 -0.04 17.31 -4.07
N GLN A 341 -1.09 18.10 -4.15
CA GLN A 341 -1.02 19.54 -4.36
C GLN A 341 -2.02 20.27 -3.48
N GLN A 342 -1.55 21.36 -2.89
CA GLN A 342 -2.36 22.30 -2.17
C GLN A 342 -2.58 23.58 -2.98
N SER A 343 -3.80 24.10 -2.95
CA SER A 343 -4.21 25.40 -3.48
C SER A 343 -5.21 26.10 -2.55
N GLY A 344 -5.66 27.31 -2.91
CA GLY A 344 -6.64 28.09 -2.14
C GLY A 344 -6.05 28.85 -0.96
N ASP A 345 -6.93 29.35 -0.08
CA ASP A 345 -6.57 30.17 1.08
C ASP A 345 -5.81 29.36 2.14
N PRO A 346 -4.50 29.61 2.38
CA PRO A 346 -3.73 28.88 3.39
C PRO A 346 -4.20 29.13 4.83
N ALA A 347 -4.97 30.18 5.09
CA ALA A 347 -5.56 30.48 6.40
C ALA A 347 -6.94 29.83 6.61
N GLY A 348 -7.56 29.29 5.55
CA GLY A 348 -8.83 28.59 5.63
C GLY A 348 -8.71 27.18 6.19
N SER A 349 -9.82 26.61 6.67
CA SER A 349 -9.91 25.19 7.05
C SER A 349 -9.49 24.30 5.89
N ALA A 350 -8.77 23.21 6.18
CA ALA A 350 -8.29 22.31 5.16
C ALA A 350 -9.43 21.46 4.57
N VAL A 351 -9.41 21.27 3.25
CA VAL A 351 -10.32 20.39 2.51
C VAL A 351 -9.49 19.38 1.73
N LEU A 352 -9.60 18.10 2.05
CA LEU A 352 -8.97 17.01 1.31
C LEU A 352 -9.96 16.40 0.33
N LEU A 353 -9.65 16.45 -0.96
CA LEU A 353 -10.46 15.81 -2.00
C LEU A 353 -9.91 14.41 -2.31
N VAL A 354 -10.75 13.38 -2.17
CA VAL A 354 -10.39 11.97 -2.37
C VAL A 354 -11.15 11.42 -3.58
N MET A 355 -10.43 11.18 -4.66
CA MET A 355 -11.00 10.76 -5.95
C MET A 355 -11.40 9.27 -5.96
N GLY A 356 -12.21 8.89 -6.94
CA GLY A 356 -12.64 7.52 -7.21
C GLY A 356 -11.56 6.61 -7.80
N ALA A 357 -11.94 5.35 -8.03
CA ALA A 357 -11.03 4.32 -8.56
C ALA A 357 -10.52 4.68 -9.96
N ALA A 358 -9.26 4.31 -10.21
CA ALA A 358 -8.55 4.47 -11.50
C ALA A 358 -8.58 5.91 -12.06
N SER A 359 -8.78 6.90 -11.20
CA SER A 359 -8.90 8.32 -11.56
C SER A 359 -7.90 9.14 -10.74
N SER A 360 -7.10 9.95 -11.43
CA SER A 360 -6.18 10.89 -10.76
C SER A 360 -6.94 12.11 -10.24
N SER A 361 -6.27 12.92 -9.41
CA SER A 361 -6.80 14.20 -8.94
C SER A 361 -7.23 15.15 -10.07
N ALA A 362 -6.65 15.02 -11.27
CA ALA A 362 -6.99 15.85 -12.42
C ALA A 362 -8.42 15.67 -12.94
N VAL A 363 -9.12 14.60 -12.51
CA VAL A 363 -10.55 14.40 -12.80
C VAL A 363 -11.43 15.39 -12.02
N TRP A 364 -10.98 15.91 -10.87
CA TRP A 364 -11.72 16.96 -10.17
C TRP A 364 -11.90 18.17 -11.08
N PRO A 365 -13.14 18.65 -11.29
CA PRO A 365 -13.37 19.82 -12.13
C PRO A 365 -12.63 21.05 -11.56
N PRO A 366 -11.88 21.82 -12.38
CA PRO A 366 -11.14 22.98 -11.90
C PRO A 366 -12.04 23.98 -11.19
N GLY A 367 -13.25 24.22 -11.72
CA GLY A 367 -14.23 25.11 -11.08
C GLY A 367 -14.69 24.65 -9.69
N LEU A 368 -14.64 23.34 -9.40
CA LEU A 368 -14.89 22.82 -8.04
C LEU A 368 -13.73 23.15 -7.11
N VAL A 369 -12.49 22.86 -7.53
CA VAL A 369 -11.28 23.10 -6.74
C VAL A 369 -11.10 24.60 -6.49
N GLU A 370 -11.25 25.41 -7.53
CA GLU A 370 -11.14 26.87 -7.47
C GLU A 370 -12.18 27.49 -6.55
N ARG A 371 -13.45 27.05 -6.65
CA ARG A 371 -14.53 27.60 -5.82
C ARG A 371 -14.32 27.27 -4.35
N LEU A 372 -14.00 26.02 -4.01
CA LEU A 372 -13.64 25.66 -2.63
C LEU A 372 -12.40 26.44 -2.15
N GLY A 373 -11.42 26.63 -3.03
CA GLY A 373 -10.18 27.35 -2.76
C GLY A 373 -10.36 28.84 -2.42
N GLN A 374 -11.51 29.44 -2.73
CA GLN A 374 -11.82 30.83 -2.35
C GLN A 374 -11.89 31.03 -0.83
N ARG A 375 -12.14 29.95 -0.07
CA ARG A 375 -12.37 30.01 1.38
C ARG A 375 -11.59 28.97 2.17
N HIS A 376 -11.10 27.93 1.50
CA HIS A 376 -10.47 26.78 2.12
C HIS A 376 -9.09 26.52 1.55
N ARG A 377 -8.27 25.85 2.36
CA ARG A 377 -7.01 25.26 1.94
C ARG A 377 -7.31 23.91 1.28
N VAL A 378 -7.38 23.85 -0.04
CA VAL A 378 -7.78 22.64 -0.78
C VAL A 378 -6.56 21.79 -1.12
N ILE A 379 -6.60 20.52 -0.74
CA ILE A 379 -5.57 19.52 -1.03
C ILE A 379 -6.17 18.45 -1.93
N VAL A 380 -5.54 18.24 -3.08
CA VAL A 380 -5.82 17.13 -3.99
C VAL A 380 -4.62 16.20 -4.03
N TRP A 381 -4.85 14.92 -4.30
CA TRP A 381 -3.78 13.94 -4.40
C TRP A 381 -4.15 12.81 -5.34
N ASP A 382 -3.12 12.14 -5.86
CA ASP A 382 -3.28 10.97 -6.70
C ASP A 382 -3.11 9.71 -5.85
N HIS A 383 -4.07 8.80 -5.92
CA HIS A 383 -3.92 7.45 -5.35
C HIS A 383 -2.73 6.73 -5.98
N ARG A 384 -2.24 5.68 -5.31
CA ARG A 384 -1.40 4.65 -5.95
C ARG A 384 -2.02 4.26 -7.30
N ASP A 385 -1.20 3.96 -8.30
CA ASP A 385 -1.64 3.62 -9.66
C ASP A 385 -2.39 4.71 -10.43
N THR A 386 -2.35 5.97 -9.99
CA THR A 386 -2.98 7.06 -10.72
C THR A 386 -2.08 8.28 -10.81
N GLY A 387 -2.27 9.06 -11.88
CA GLY A 387 -1.63 10.35 -12.04
C GLY A 387 -0.12 10.27 -11.91
N ARG A 388 0.43 11.06 -10.97
CA ARG A 388 1.87 11.17 -10.72
C ARG A 388 2.35 10.32 -9.54
N SER A 389 1.46 9.55 -8.91
CA SER A 389 1.81 8.66 -7.81
C SER A 389 2.44 7.36 -8.30
N SER A 390 3.05 6.60 -7.39
CA SER A 390 3.68 5.32 -7.71
C SER A 390 2.68 4.29 -8.23
N SER A 391 3.09 3.56 -9.27
CA SER A 391 2.41 2.35 -9.74
C SER A 391 2.75 1.14 -8.84
N SER A 392 1.76 0.26 -8.66
CA SER A 392 1.89 -1.04 -8.01
C SER A 392 2.29 -2.15 -8.98
N ALA A 393 2.49 -1.86 -10.27
CA ALA A 393 2.92 -2.83 -11.26
C ALA A 393 4.17 -3.60 -10.78
N GLY A 394 4.05 -4.94 -10.71
CA GLY A 394 5.11 -5.82 -10.24
C GLY A 394 5.31 -5.93 -8.73
N ARG A 395 4.42 -5.33 -7.94
CA ARG A 395 4.32 -5.51 -6.49
C ARG A 395 3.13 -6.41 -6.15
N ALA A 396 3.11 -6.93 -4.91
CA ALA A 396 1.91 -7.57 -4.40
C ALA A 396 0.76 -6.54 -4.32
N PRO A 397 -0.50 -6.95 -4.55
CA PRO A 397 -1.66 -6.05 -4.40
C PRO A 397 -1.71 -5.47 -2.97
N TYR A 398 -1.88 -4.16 -2.87
CA TYR A 398 -2.20 -3.50 -1.59
C TYR A 398 -3.69 -3.69 -1.24
N ALA A 399 -4.04 -3.49 0.02
CA ALA A 399 -5.43 -3.49 0.46
C ALA A 399 -6.08 -2.11 0.25
N LEU A 400 -7.40 -2.06 0.02
CA LEU A 400 -8.12 -0.79 -0.05
C LEU A 400 -8.04 0.02 1.26
N THR A 401 -7.84 -0.65 2.39
CA THR A 401 -7.56 0.00 3.68
C THR A 401 -6.25 0.77 3.68
N ASP A 402 -5.26 0.36 2.87
CA ASP A 402 -3.98 1.08 2.75
C ASP A 402 -4.19 2.43 2.05
N LEU A 403 -5.06 2.49 1.04
CA LEU A 403 -5.43 3.76 0.39
C LEU A 403 -6.17 4.73 1.33
N ALA A 404 -6.90 4.21 2.31
CA ALA A 404 -7.50 5.06 3.34
C ALA A 404 -6.41 5.66 4.24
N ALA A 405 -5.41 4.85 4.64
CA ALA A 405 -4.28 5.32 5.44
C ALA A 405 -3.41 6.35 4.69
N ASP A 406 -3.29 6.23 3.36
CA ASP A 406 -2.56 7.17 2.51
C ASP A 406 -3.07 8.61 2.62
N ALA A 407 -4.38 8.82 2.82
CA ALA A 407 -4.95 10.15 3.03
C ALA A 407 -4.33 10.84 4.26
N VAL A 408 -4.01 10.09 5.31
CA VAL A 408 -3.33 10.61 6.50
C VAL A 408 -1.90 11.03 6.17
N VAL A 409 -1.18 10.23 5.40
CA VAL A 409 0.18 10.55 4.92
C VAL A 409 0.19 11.86 4.13
N VAL A 410 -0.81 12.07 3.26
CA VAL A 410 -0.98 13.31 2.50
C VAL A 410 -1.25 14.51 3.41
N LEU A 411 -2.14 14.37 4.40
CA LEU A 411 -2.40 15.45 5.37
C LEU A 411 -1.15 15.80 6.18
N ASP A 412 -0.41 14.79 6.66
CA ASP A 412 0.82 14.95 7.42
C ASP A 412 1.90 15.64 6.59
N ALA A 413 2.00 15.31 5.29
CA ALA A 413 2.93 15.96 4.38
C ALA A 413 2.69 17.47 4.29
N PHE A 414 1.46 17.95 4.46
CA PHE A 414 1.12 19.37 4.49
C PHE A 414 1.03 19.96 5.91
N GLY A 415 1.31 19.18 6.96
CA GLY A 415 1.19 19.60 8.35
C GLY A 415 -0.26 19.94 8.73
N VAL A 416 -1.23 19.22 8.16
CA VAL A 416 -2.66 19.41 8.42
C VAL A 416 -3.13 18.38 9.46
N PRO A 417 -3.43 18.79 10.70
CA PRO A 417 -3.87 17.86 11.74
C PRO A 417 -5.28 17.31 11.48
N ALA A 418 -6.19 18.09 10.93
CA ALA A 418 -7.53 17.64 10.54
C ALA A 418 -8.05 18.44 9.34
N ALA A 419 -8.92 17.81 8.53
CA ALA A 419 -9.50 18.42 7.34
C ALA A 419 -10.97 18.04 7.17
N HIS A 420 -11.74 18.85 6.44
CA HIS A 420 -12.95 18.36 5.80
C HIS A 420 -12.56 17.39 4.69
N VAL A 421 -13.17 16.21 4.64
CA VAL A 421 -12.85 15.20 3.62
C VAL A 421 -14.02 15.05 2.67
N VAL A 422 -13.76 15.21 1.38
CA VAL A 422 -14.76 15.09 0.31
C VAL A 422 -14.38 13.88 -0.54
N GLY A 423 -15.13 12.79 -0.37
CA GLY A 423 -14.87 11.51 -1.01
C GLY A 423 -15.93 11.13 -2.05
N MET A 424 -15.47 10.84 -3.27
CA MET A 424 -16.32 10.40 -4.37
C MET A 424 -16.05 8.93 -4.71
N SER A 425 -17.09 8.13 -4.92
CA SER A 425 -16.95 6.73 -5.39
C SER A 425 -16.08 5.90 -4.44
N MET A 426 -14.99 5.29 -4.92
CA MET A 426 -13.98 4.65 -4.05
C MET A 426 -13.48 5.61 -2.96
N GLY A 427 -13.23 6.89 -3.27
CA GLY A 427 -12.84 7.88 -2.28
C GLY A 427 -13.88 8.09 -1.17
N GLY A 428 -15.17 7.89 -1.47
CA GLY A 428 -16.24 7.88 -0.47
C GLY A 428 -16.20 6.63 0.43
N LEU A 429 -15.83 5.47 -0.12
CA LEU A 429 -15.56 4.25 0.66
C LEU A 429 -14.33 4.44 1.57
N LEU A 430 -13.25 5.02 1.05
CA LEU A 430 -12.04 5.31 1.83
C LEU A 430 -12.30 6.33 2.93
N THR A 431 -13.15 7.33 2.66
CA THR A 431 -13.57 8.31 3.67
C THR A 431 -14.36 7.66 4.79
N GLN A 432 -15.22 6.67 4.50
CA GLN A 432 -15.90 5.89 5.53
C GLN A 432 -14.90 5.14 6.43
N LEU A 433 -13.85 4.53 5.87
CA LEU A 433 -12.80 3.89 6.67
C LEU A 433 -12.05 4.89 7.54
N LEU A 434 -11.72 6.07 7.00
CA LEU A 434 -11.11 7.16 7.77
C LEU A 434 -12.00 7.62 8.93
N MET A 435 -13.31 7.72 8.71
CA MET A 435 -14.27 8.06 9.77
C MET A 435 -14.31 7.03 10.90
N LEU A 436 -14.01 5.76 10.62
CA LEU A 436 -13.94 4.70 11.61
C LEU A 436 -12.57 4.65 12.32
N ASP A 437 -11.49 4.79 11.57
CA ASP A 437 -10.13 4.50 12.07
C ASP A 437 -9.37 5.74 12.56
N ARG A 438 -9.74 6.91 12.04
CA ARG A 438 -9.02 8.18 12.20
C ARG A 438 -9.98 9.36 12.31
N ALA A 439 -11.09 9.19 13.03
CA ALA A 439 -12.13 10.22 13.18
C ALA A 439 -11.57 11.58 13.63
N GLU A 440 -10.50 11.59 14.44
CA GLU A 440 -9.79 12.77 14.89
C GLU A 440 -9.13 13.59 13.78
N ARG A 441 -8.94 13.00 12.59
CA ARG A 441 -8.37 13.64 11.40
C ARG A 441 -9.43 14.30 10.52
N LEU A 442 -10.72 14.15 10.84
CA LEU A 442 -11.82 14.70 10.05
C LEU A 442 -12.57 15.79 10.82
N LEU A 443 -12.65 16.98 10.22
CA LEU A 443 -13.56 18.03 10.66
C LEU A 443 -15.00 17.67 10.27
N SER A 444 -15.19 17.23 9.02
CA SER A 444 -16.43 16.69 8.50
C SER A 444 -16.17 15.77 7.30
N ALA A 445 -17.17 15.00 6.89
CA ALA A 445 -17.13 14.17 5.70
C ALA A 445 -18.23 14.57 4.71
N THR A 446 -17.93 14.54 3.41
CA THR A 446 -18.89 14.56 2.32
C THR A 446 -18.70 13.30 1.48
N LEU A 447 -19.76 12.52 1.31
CA LEU A 447 -19.74 11.22 0.63
C LEU A 447 -20.75 11.24 -0.53
N PHE A 448 -20.30 10.92 -1.74
CA PHE A 448 -21.21 10.85 -2.88
C PHE A 448 -20.76 9.86 -3.94
N CYS A 449 -21.73 9.47 -4.78
CA CYS A 449 -21.53 8.45 -5.81
C CYS A 449 -20.97 7.14 -5.23
N THR A 450 -21.43 6.75 -4.03
CA THR A 450 -20.88 5.65 -3.23
C THR A 450 -21.98 5.02 -2.35
N GLY A 451 -21.74 3.80 -1.88
CA GLY A 451 -22.63 3.06 -0.98
C GLY A 451 -22.03 2.87 0.42
N PRO A 452 -22.77 2.27 1.37
CA PRO A 452 -22.20 1.90 2.66
C PRO A 452 -21.10 0.84 2.52
N LEU A 453 -20.14 0.86 3.45
CA LEU A 453 -19.17 -0.23 3.59
C LEU A 453 -19.86 -1.61 3.66
N PRO A 454 -19.23 -2.66 3.10
CA PRO A 454 -19.72 -4.03 3.24
C PRO A 454 -20.00 -4.40 4.69
N GLY A 455 -21.07 -5.18 4.93
CA GLY A 455 -21.49 -5.55 6.29
C GLY A 455 -22.44 -4.55 6.97
N ALA A 456 -22.79 -3.43 6.32
CA ALA A 456 -23.91 -2.60 6.76
C ALA A 456 -25.24 -3.34 6.58
N GLU A 457 -26.20 -3.06 7.46
CA GLU A 457 -27.56 -3.58 7.28
C GLU A 457 -28.23 -2.92 6.08
N VAL A 458 -28.66 -3.73 5.12
CA VAL A 458 -29.36 -3.29 3.92
C VAL A 458 -30.82 -3.75 3.98
N PRO A 459 -31.77 -2.84 4.31
CA PRO A 459 -33.19 -3.16 4.28
C PRO A 459 -33.61 -3.63 2.88
N GLY A 460 -34.19 -4.82 2.77
CA GLY A 460 -34.59 -5.41 1.48
C GLY A 460 -33.57 -6.38 0.86
N GLY A 461 -32.41 -6.60 1.49
CA GLY A 461 -31.56 -7.77 1.27
C GLY A 461 -30.33 -7.55 0.39
N ALA A 462 -30.46 -6.90 -0.78
CA ALA A 462 -29.35 -6.71 -1.71
C ALA A 462 -29.04 -5.22 -1.92
N ALA A 463 -27.75 -4.86 -1.85
CA ALA A 463 -27.30 -3.54 -2.28
C ALA A 463 -27.53 -3.38 -3.79
N PRO A 464 -27.83 -2.16 -4.29
CA PRO A 464 -27.92 -1.91 -5.71
C PRO A 464 -26.60 -2.25 -6.42
N THR A 465 -26.70 -2.81 -7.62
CA THR A 465 -25.55 -3.12 -8.46
C THR A 465 -25.37 -2.07 -9.55
N PRO A 466 -24.13 -1.86 -10.04
CA PRO A 466 -23.91 -1.02 -11.22
C PRO A 466 -24.71 -1.48 -12.44
N ALA A 467 -24.99 -0.56 -13.36
CA ALA A 467 -25.68 -0.82 -14.62
C ALA A 467 -24.93 -1.87 -15.46
N PRO A 468 -25.62 -2.84 -16.10
CA PRO A 468 -24.98 -3.90 -16.87
C PRO A 468 -24.03 -3.41 -17.97
N GLU A 469 -24.40 -2.32 -18.66
CA GLU A 469 -23.59 -1.71 -19.72
C GLU A 469 -22.29 -1.11 -19.16
N LEU A 470 -22.34 -0.59 -17.94
CA LEU A 470 -21.16 -0.06 -17.24
C LEU A 470 -20.24 -1.20 -16.77
N LEU A 471 -20.81 -2.28 -16.22
CA LEU A 471 -20.04 -3.49 -15.87
C LEU A 471 -19.34 -4.10 -17.09
N ALA A 472 -20.03 -4.16 -18.23
CA ALA A 472 -19.46 -4.66 -19.49
C ALA A 472 -18.32 -3.78 -20.00
N LEU A 473 -18.39 -2.46 -19.77
CA LEU A 473 -17.32 -1.54 -20.12
C LEU A 473 -16.14 -1.67 -19.14
N TRP A 474 -16.38 -1.76 -17.84
CA TRP A 474 -15.33 -1.93 -16.84
C TRP A 474 -14.54 -3.24 -17.00
N ALA A 475 -15.17 -4.30 -17.49
CA ALA A 475 -14.48 -5.55 -17.83
C ALA A 475 -13.40 -5.37 -18.90
N GLN A 476 -13.45 -4.29 -19.68
CA GLN A 476 -12.53 -3.97 -20.77
C GLN A 476 -11.50 -2.89 -20.38
N LEU A 477 -11.47 -2.42 -19.13
CA LEU A 477 -10.55 -1.36 -18.67
C LEU A 477 -9.06 -1.74 -18.82
N GLY A 478 -8.75 -3.04 -18.79
CA GLY A 478 -7.39 -3.56 -18.93
C GLY A 478 -7.00 -3.94 -20.36
N ASP A 479 -7.87 -3.71 -21.35
CA ASP A 479 -7.56 -4.04 -22.73
C ASP A 479 -6.59 -3.00 -23.33
N GLU A 480 -5.59 -3.47 -24.07
CA GLU A 480 -4.67 -2.59 -24.78
C GLU A 480 -5.38 -1.89 -25.96
N ARG A 481 -5.20 -0.57 -26.05
CA ARG A 481 -5.74 0.28 -27.12
C ARG A 481 -4.68 1.27 -27.59
N ASP A 482 -4.78 1.70 -28.83
CA ASP A 482 -4.08 2.90 -29.27
C ASP A 482 -4.72 4.17 -28.68
N GLU A 483 -4.04 5.30 -28.81
CA GLU A 483 -4.46 6.56 -28.19
C GLU A 483 -5.88 7.02 -28.62
N ALA A 484 -6.22 6.84 -29.90
CA ALA A 484 -7.51 7.26 -30.42
C ALA A 484 -8.64 6.34 -29.91
N ALA A 485 -8.42 5.03 -29.95
CA ALA A 485 -9.36 4.05 -29.43
C ALA A 485 -9.54 4.14 -27.92
N GLU A 486 -8.48 4.47 -27.17
CA GLU A 486 -8.55 4.71 -25.73
C GLU A 486 -9.36 5.97 -25.42
N MET A 487 -9.16 7.06 -26.16
CA MET A 487 -9.97 8.27 -26.00
C MET A 487 -11.46 8.02 -26.28
N ASP A 488 -11.79 7.32 -27.37
CA ASP A 488 -13.18 6.95 -27.68
C ASP A 488 -13.79 6.06 -26.58
N PHE A 489 -13.01 5.13 -26.03
CA PHE A 489 -13.41 4.29 -24.91
C PHE A 489 -13.69 5.12 -23.64
N ARG A 490 -12.81 6.07 -23.31
CA ARG A 490 -12.98 6.97 -22.15
C ARG A 490 -14.18 7.89 -22.30
N LEU A 491 -14.43 8.43 -23.49
CA LEU A 491 -15.62 9.24 -23.76
C LEU A 491 -16.90 8.41 -23.63
N ARG A 492 -16.90 7.18 -24.13
CA ARG A 492 -18.02 6.26 -23.93
C ARG A 492 -18.24 5.93 -22.45
N HIS A 493 -17.16 5.75 -21.69
CA HIS A 493 -17.20 5.54 -20.25
C HIS A 493 -17.84 6.73 -19.54
N TRP A 494 -17.38 7.95 -19.81
CA TRP A 494 -17.98 9.18 -19.25
C TRP A 494 -19.43 9.37 -19.65
N GLN A 495 -19.79 9.04 -20.89
CA GLN A 495 -21.17 9.11 -21.35
C GLN A 495 -22.09 8.19 -20.55
N LEU A 496 -21.63 6.98 -20.23
CA LEU A 496 -22.39 6.09 -19.34
C LEU A 496 -22.46 6.67 -17.94
N LEU A 497 -21.32 7.05 -17.34
CA LEU A 497 -21.24 7.62 -16.00
C LEU A 497 -22.06 8.90 -15.83
N ASN A 498 -22.25 9.70 -16.88
CA ASN A 498 -23.07 10.92 -16.86
C ASN A 498 -24.53 10.64 -16.53
N GLY A 499 -25.03 9.44 -16.84
CA GLY A 499 -26.45 9.11 -16.69
C GLY A 499 -27.33 9.91 -17.66
N GLY A 500 -28.65 9.85 -17.42
CA GLY A 500 -29.66 10.45 -18.29
C GLY A 500 -30.13 11.86 -17.89
N GLY A 501 -29.70 12.36 -16.72
CA GLY A 501 -30.27 13.57 -16.12
C GLY A 501 -29.76 14.90 -16.65
N THR A 502 -28.59 14.89 -17.30
CA THR A 502 -27.99 16.09 -17.91
C THR A 502 -27.45 15.77 -19.31
N PRO A 503 -27.41 16.73 -20.24
CA PRO A 503 -26.79 16.52 -21.55
C PRO A 503 -25.31 16.16 -21.41
N PHE A 504 -24.87 15.14 -22.16
CA PHE A 504 -23.46 14.79 -22.25
C PHE A 504 -22.74 15.70 -23.27
N ASP A 505 -21.80 16.51 -22.80
CA ASP A 505 -20.94 17.33 -23.65
C ASP A 505 -19.62 16.59 -23.93
N GLU A 506 -19.50 16.00 -25.11
CA GLU A 506 -18.30 15.26 -25.49
C GLU A 506 -17.04 16.14 -25.47
N ALA A 507 -17.14 17.43 -25.82
CA ALA A 507 -15.99 18.33 -25.85
C ALA A 507 -15.47 18.62 -24.43
N GLU A 508 -16.38 18.77 -23.46
CA GLU A 508 -16.03 18.93 -22.05
C GLU A 508 -15.25 17.70 -21.53
N PHE A 509 -15.76 16.49 -21.76
CA PHE A 509 -15.13 15.27 -21.28
C PHE A 509 -13.87 14.91 -22.05
N ARG A 510 -13.75 15.29 -23.33
CA ARG A 510 -12.50 15.17 -24.08
C ARG A 510 -11.41 16.06 -23.48
N ALA A 511 -11.74 17.32 -23.17
CA ALA A 511 -10.81 18.23 -22.51
C ALA A 511 -10.42 17.76 -21.10
N LEU A 512 -11.35 17.10 -20.38
CA LEU A 512 -11.04 16.45 -19.10
C LEU A 512 -10.00 15.34 -19.28
N GLU A 513 -10.20 14.42 -20.23
CA GLU A 513 -9.27 13.31 -20.47
C GLU A 513 -7.90 13.80 -20.95
N GLU A 514 -7.87 14.80 -21.83
CA GLU A 514 -6.61 15.45 -22.24
C GLU A 514 -5.86 16.04 -21.05
N ARG A 515 -6.57 16.63 -20.07
CA ARG A 515 -5.97 17.12 -18.82
C ARG A 515 -5.45 15.98 -17.94
N VAL A 516 -6.18 14.88 -17.84
CA VAL A 516 -5.76 13.69 -17.09
C VAL A 516 -4.46 13.12 -17.67
N VAL A 517 -4.40 12.97 -18.99
CA VAL A 517 -3.19 12.51 -19.70
C VAL A 517 -2.05 13.50 -19.55
N ALA A 518 -2.29 14.81 -19.64
CA ALA A 518 -1.27 15.83 -19.42
C ALA A 518 -0.72 15.83 -17.97
N HIS A 519 -1.54 15.42 -17.00
CA HIS A 519 -1.14 15.34 -15.60
C HIS A 519 -0.25 14.14 -15.32
N GLY A 520 -0.70 12.91 -15.61
CA GLY A 520 -0.02 11.67 -15.23
C GLY A 520 0.63 10.88 -16.36
N GLY A 521 0.39 11.25 -17.62
CA GLY A 521 0.59 10.38 -18.78
C GLY A 521 -0.64 9.49 -19.05
N PRO A 522 -0.62 8.72 -20.15
CA PRO A 522 -1.66 7.74 -20.42
C PRO A 522 -1.65 6.65 -19.33
N LEU A 523 -2.83 6.26 -18.87
CA LEU A 523 -2.97 5.21 -17.86
C LEU A 523 -2.69 3.85 -18.50
N ASP A 524 -1.69 3.12 -17.99
CA ASP A 524 -1.43 1.77 -18.49
C ASP A 524 -2.50 0.77 -18.01
N ALA A 525 -2.62 -0.35 -18.73
CA ALA A 525 -3.63 -1.39 -18.47
C ALA A 525 -3.54 -2.00 -17.06
N SER A 526 -2.34 -2.09 -16.48
CA SER A 526 -2.15 -2.61 -15.13
C SER A 526 -2.73 -1.64 -14.11
N SER A 527 -2.35 -0.36 -14.20
CA SER A 527 -2.84 0.70 -13.32
C SER A 527 -4.34 0.99 -13.50
N ALA A 528 -4.89 0.84 -14.71
CA ALA A 528 -6.33 0.96 -14.98
C ALA A 528 -7.19 -0.06 -14.20
N THR A 529 -6.60 -1.20 -13.81
CA THR A 529 -7.30 -2.28 -13.11
C THR A 529 -6.78 -2.53 -11.69
N ALA A 530 -5.73 -1.83 -11.25
CA ALA A 530 -5.08 -2.04 -9.97
C ALA A 530 -6.04 -1.91 -8.77
N HIS A 531 -6.85 -0.86 -8.76
CA HIS A 531 -7.86 -0.64 -7.71
C HIS A 531 -8.94 -1.73 -7.66
N ALA A 532 -9.30 -2.33 -8.80
CA ALA A 532 -10.25 -3.43 -8.85
C ALA A 532 -9.63 -4.75 -8.37
N ARG A 533 -8.30 -4.87 -8.42
CA ARG A 533 -7.51 -6.01 -7.93
C ARG A 533 -7.01 -5.83 -6.51
N ALA A 534 -7.21 -4.64 -5.91
CA ALA A 534 -6.77 -4.34 -4.55
C ALA A 534 -7.46 -5.27 -3.54
N GLY A 535 -6.72 -5.65 -2.50
CA GLY A 535 -7.20 -6.52 -1.43
C GLY A 535 -8.41 -5.91 -0.72
N THR A 536 -9.42 -6.74 -0.47
CA THR A 536 -10.67 -6.33 0.20
C THR A 536 -10.69 -6.68 1.69
N SER A 537 -9.56 -7.15 2.24
CA SER A 537 -9.41 -7.40 3.66
C SER A 537 -9.70 -6.13 4.47
N GLY A 538 -10.39 -6.28 5.60
CA GLY A 538 -10.76 -5.16 6.46
C GLY A 538 -11.93 -4.30 5.97
N LEU A 539 -12.60 -4.63 4.84
CA LEU A 539 -13.72 -3.83 4.34
C LEU A 539 -15.09 -4.18 4.95
N VAL A 540 -15.25 -5.37 5.55
CA VAL A 540 -16.53 -5.82 6.12
C VAL A 540 -16.77 -5.18 7.49
N ARG A 541 -17.01 -3.87 7.49
CA ARG A 541 -17.09 -3.01 8.68
C ARG A 541 -18.30 -2.08 8.69
N GLY A 542 -19.24 -2.26 7.76
CA GLY A 542 -20.40 -1.38 7.62
C GLY A 542 -21.33 -1.32 8.83
N ALA A 543 -21.34 -2.34 9.70
CA ALA A 543 -22.07 -2.30 10.97
C ALA A 543 -21.51 -1.24 11.95
N GLU A 544 -20.21 -0.94 11.87
CA GLU A 544 -19.53 0.05 12.71
C GLU A 544 -19.94 1.49 12.36
N LEU A 545 -20.46 1.73 11.15
CA LEU A 545 -20.89 3.06 10.70
C LEU A 545 -21.91 3.70 11.64
N ARG A 546 -22.71 2.91 12.37
CA ARG A 546 -23.65 3.39 13.39
C ARG A 546 -23.01 4.19 14.52
N GLY A 547 -21.73 3.97 14.78
CA GLY A 547 -20.95 4.66 15.81
C GLY A 547 -20.29 5.95 15.34
N VAL A 548 -20.39 6.28 14.05
CA VAL A 548 -19.77 7.49 13.48
C VAL A 548 -20.38 8.75 14.11
N THR A 549 -19.49 9.62 14.58
CA THR A 549 -19.83 10.94 15.13
C THR A 549 -19.38 12.10 14.24
N VAL A 550 -18.55 11.84 13.23
CA VAL A 550 -18.09 12.85 12.28
C VAL A 550 -19.31 13.45 11.55
N PRO A 551 -19.47 14.79 11.52
CA PRO A 551 -20.51 15.45 10.73
C PRO A 551 -20.42 15.04 9.27
N THR A 552 -21.48 14.45 8.72
CA THR A 552 -21.46 13.81 7.41
C THR A 552 -22.56 14.35 6.50
N LEU A 553 -22.18 14.77 5.30
CA LEU A 553 -23.08 15.05 4.19
C LEU A 553 -23.04 13.85 3.23
N VAL A 554 -24.20 13.26 2.95
CA VAL A 554 -24.37 12.26 1.90
C VAL A 554 -25.09 12.92 0.71
N VAL A 555 -24.46 12.95 -0.46
CA VAL A 555 -25.09 13.46 -1.68
C VAL A 555 -25.63 12.29 -2.48
N GLU A 556 -26.92 12.35 -2.78
CA GLU A 556 -27.63 11.44 -3.65
C GLU A 556 -27.59 11.96 -5.09
N ALA A 557 -27.09 11.11 -5.98
CA ALA A 557 -27.03 11.29 -7.41
C ALA A 557 -28.09 10.36 -8.05
N PRO A 558 -29.30 10.86 -8.38
CA PRO A 558 -30.42 10.02 -8.82
C PRO A 558 -30.17 9.23 -10.09
N GLU A 559 -29.25 9.71 -10.92
CA GLU A 559 -28.96 9.16 -12.25
C GLU A 559 -27.63 8.39 -12.27
N ASP A 560 -27.06 8.09 -11.09
CA ASP A 560 -25.77 7.39 -10.98
C ASP A 560 -25.91 5.92 -11.42
N PRO A 561 -25.27 5.51 -12.54
CA PRO A 561 -25.32 4.13 -13.01
C PRO A 561 -24.40 3.18 -12.22
N ALA A 562 -23.44 3.69 -11.44
CA ALA A 562 -22.51 2.87 -10.65
C ALA A 562 -23.05 2.60 -9.25
N TYR A 563 -23.62 3.61 -8.61
CA TYR A 563 -24.25 3.53 -7.29
C TYR A 563 -25.69 4.04 -7.33
N PRO A 564 -26.59 3.35 -8.05
CA PRO A 564 -27.94 3.83 -8.26
C PRO A 564 -28.73 3.93 -6.94
N PRO A 565 -29.79 4.75 -6.87
CA PRO A 565 -30.69 4.76 -5.74
C PRO A 565 -31.21 3.34 -5.41
N PRO A 566 -31.36 2.98 -4.12
CA PRO A 566 -31.22 3.83 -2.93
C PRO A 566 -29.81 3.85 -2.28
N SER A 567 -28.70 3.66 -3.01
CA SER A 567 -27.35 3.56 -2.42
C SER A 567 -26.99 4.66 -1.41
N ALA A 568 -27.24 5.93 -1.76
CA ALA A 568 -27.01 7.07 -0.86
C ALA A 568 -27.94 7.06 0.38
N ALA A 569 -29.20 6.65 0.22
CA ALA A 569 -30.13 6.52 1.33
C ALA A 569 -29.72 5.38 2.28
N LEU A 570 -29.21 4.27 1.73
CA LEU A 570 -28.65 3.16 2.51
C LEU A 570 -27.41 3.60 3.29
N LEU A 571 -26.51 4.37 2.67
CA LEU A 571 -25.33 4.93 3.33
C LEU A 571 -25.72 5.86 4.48
N ALA A 572 -26.63 6.82 4.24
CA ALA A 572 -27.09 7.73 5.28
C ALA A 572 -27.77 6.98 6.45
N ALA A 573 -28.53 5.92 6.16
CA ALA A 573 -29.13 5.08 7.19
C ALA A 573 -28.09 4.27 7.97
N ALA A 574 -27.03 3.77 7.32
CA ALA A 574 -25.98 2.99 7.95
C ALA A 574 -25.16 3.80 8.97
N ILE A 575 -24.92 5.08 8.70
CA ILE A 575 -24.23 5.99 9.64
C ILE A 575 -25.06 6.21 10.92
N GLY A 576 -26.39 6.02 10.86
CA GLY A 576 -27.26 5.84 12.02
C GLY A 576 -27.48 7.06 12.92
N ASN A 577 -26.62 8.09 12.83
CA ASN A 577 -26.71 9.29 13.65
C ASN A 577 -27.34 10.45 12.86
N ALA A 578 -28.67 10.61 13.03
CA ALA A 578 -29.44 11.65 12.36
C ALA A 578 -29.06 13.10 12.77
N SER A 579 -28.37 13.28 13.91
CA SER A 579 -27.92 14.61 14.35
C SER A 579 -26.66 15.08 13.63
N THR A 580 -25.85 14.15 13.13
CA THR A 580 -24.59 14.43 12.43
C THR A 580 -24.67 14.12 10.95
N THR A 581 -25.72 13.44 10.48
CA THR A 581 -25.85 13.01 9.08
C THR A 581 -26.94 13.77 8.35
N ARG A 582 -26.58 14.46 7.27
CA ARG A 582 -27.51 15.10 6.34
C ARG A 582 -27.44 14.38 4.99
N ARG A 583 -28.60 14.11 4.39
CA ARG A 583 -28.68 13.68 2.99
C ARG A 583 -29.26 14.80 2.13
N VAL A 584 -28.67 15.03 0.97
CA VAL A 584 -29.17 15.97 -0.04
C VAL A 584 -29.22 15.29 -1.40
N VAL A 585 -30.17 15.67 -2.25
CA VAL A 585 -30.27 15.17 -3.61
C VAL A 585 -29.78 16.27 -4.56
N VAL A 586 -28.90 15.93 -5.50
CA VAL A 586 -28.54 16.81 -6.62
C VAL A 586 -29.31 16.33 -7.86
N PRO A 587 -30.36 17.04 -8.30
CA PRO A 587 -31.18 16.59 -9.41
C PRO A 587 -30.39 16.40 -10.69
N GLY A 588 -30.64 15.28 -11.39
CA GLY A 588 -29.99 14.96 -12.66
C GLY A 588 -28.52 14.54 -12.57
N MET A 589 -27.94 14.52 -11.37
CA MET A 589 -26.55 14.09 -11.18
C MET A 589 -26.41 12.59 -11.37
N GLY A 590 -25.49 12.20 -12.27
CA GLY A 590 -24.98 10.85 -12.43
C GLY A 590 -23.71 10.61 -11.61
N HIS A 591 -22.87 9.69 -12.07
CA HIS A 591 -21.54 9.45 -11.52
C HIS A 591 -20.48 10.43 -12.05
N ALA A 592 -20.72 11.07 -13.19
CA ALA A 592 -19.82 12.10 -13.73
C ALA A 592 -20.13 13.49 -13.13
N LEU A 593 -19.17 14.43 -13.25
CA LEU A 593 -19.27 15.79 -12.70
C LEU A 593 -19.23 16.87 -13.80
N PRO A 594 -20.18 16.89 -14.76
CA PRO A 594 -20.23 17.96 -15.77
C PRO A 594 -20.53 19.31 -15.12
N ALA A 595 -20.19 20.41 -15.81
CA ALA A 595 -20.40 21.77 -15.33
C ALA A 595 -21.84 22.04 -14.84
N ALA A 596 -22.84 21.38 -15.43
CA ALA A 596 -24.26 21.52 -15.07
C ALA A 596 -24.60 21.09 -13.64
N VAL A 597 -23.89 20.13 -13.06
CA VAL A 597 -24.17 19.63 -11.69
C VAL A 597 -23.33 20.31 -10.61
N LEU A 598 -22.27 21.04 -11.00
CA LEU A 598 -21.33 21.64 -10.06
C LEU A 598 -21.96 22.69 -9.14
N PRO A 599 -22.81 23.63 -9.60
CA PRO A 599 -23.38 24.64 -8.70
C PRO A 599 -24.19 24.04 -7.54
N PRO A 600 -25.22 23.19 -7.75
CA PRO A 600 -25.98 22.63 -6.64
C PRO A 600 -25.16 21.69 -5.75
N LEU A 601 -24.15 20.98 -6.31
CA LEU A 601 -23.23 20.17 -5.54
C LEU A 601 -22.37 21.04 -4.60
N LEU A 602 -21.70 22.07 -5.16
CA LEU A 602 -20.84 22.98 -4.40
C LEU A 602 -21.62 23.75 -3.34
N ASP A 603 -22.83 24.21 -3.64
CA ASP A 603 -23.69 24.88 -2.65
C ASP A 603 -23.97 23.97 -1.44
N ALA A 604 -24.23 22.68 -1.68
CA ALA A 604 -24.47 21.71 -0.63
C ALA A 604 -23.20 21.42 0.19
N VAL A 605 -22.05 21.24 -0.47
CA VAL A 605 -20.75 21.02 0.16
C VAL A 605 -20.36 22.22 1.03
N GLU A 606 -20.32 23.42 0.45
CA GLU A 606 -19.96 24.66 1.16
C GLU A 606 -20.86 24.90 2.37
N THR A 607 -22.18 24.69 2.22
CA THR A 607 -23.12 24.81 3.34
C THR A 607 -22.77 23.87 4.49
N HIS A 608 -22.33 22.64 4.18
CA HIS A 608 -21.94 21.65 5.17
C HIS A 608 -20.61 22.01 5.84
N LEU A 609 -19.61 22.41 5.06
CA LEU A 609 -18.31 22.83 5.59
C LEU A 609 -18.47 24.05 6.52
N ASP A 610 -19.18 25.08 6.05
CA ASP A 610 -19.45 26.32 6.80
C ASP A 610 -20.24 26.08 8.09
N ALA A 611 -21.14 25.09 8.10
CA ALA A 611 -21.89 24.75 9.31
C ALA A 611 -20.97 24.14 10.38
N VAL A 612 -20.01 23.32 9.97
CA VAL A 612 -19.03 22.68 10.86
C VAL A 612 -18.00 23.69 11.36
N ASP A 613 -17.43 24.50 10.46
CA ASP A 613 -16.45 25.54 10.83
C ASP A 613 -17.02 26.52 11.85
N ARG A 614 -18.30 26.92 11.71
CA ARG A 614 -18.99 27.79 12.68
C ARG A 614 -19.31 27.12 14.02
N ALA A 615 -19.35 25.79 14.07
CA ALA A 615 -19.62 25.04 15.29
C ALA A 615 -18.34 24.65 16.06
N GLY A 616 -17.20 24.60 15.37
CA GLY A 616 -15.89 24.24 15.93
C GLY A 616 -14.97 25.42 16.27
N GLY A 617 -15.25 26.62 15.75
CA GLY A 617 -14.63 27.88 16.18
C GLY A 617 -15.38 28.53 17.34
#